data_AF-A0A9C5YVW5-F1
#
_entry.id   AF-A0A9C5YVW5-F1
#
_cell.length_a   1.000
_cell.length_b   1.000
_cell.length_c   1.000
_cell.angle_alpha   90.00
_cell.angle_beta   90.00
_cell.angle_gamma   90.00
#
_symmetry.space_group_name_H-M   'P 1'
#
loop_
_entity.id
_entity.type
_entity.pdbx_description
1 polymer ?
#
loop_
_entity_poly.entity_id
_entity_poly.type
_entity_poly.pdbx_seq_one_letter_code
_entity_poly.pdbx_strand_id
1 'polypeptide(L)'
;MKCQDYINTTVGESSIHGCPYLVKHALHWLEKIFWGVIIIAAAYWSFNICYTQWERFRDNPIILATELTWGKLNYPFVGITLCFNYTDEEAIAHVIKDTWAVTPEDRDSYQYYFEFLKTINHLTVAKLSTLEPYRNDDKLKNLDFVQILLQVNSAIETLDKSRIQIDLKSFASQVER
;
A
#
# COMPACT_ATOMS: atom_id res chain seq x y z
N MET A 1 -59.18 -37.54 4.02
CA MET A 1 -58.07 -38.10 3.23
C MET A 1 -57.11 -38.79 4.18
N LYS A 2 -56.68 -40.04 3.93
CA LYS A 2 -55.74 -40.72 4.84
C LYS A 2 -54.33 -40.14 4.63
N CYS A 3 -53.53 -40.10 5.70
CA CYS A 3 -52.16 -39.56 5.66
C CYS A 3 -51.29 -40.26 4.61
N GLN A 4 -51.47 -41.57 4.43
CA GLN A 4 -50.73 -42.35 3.45
C GLN A 4 -51.00 -41.90 2.00
N ASP A 5 -52.26 -41.61 1.67
CA ASP A 5 -52.65 -41.18 0.32
C ASP A 5 -52.04 -39.81 0.01
N TYR A 6 -52.02 -38.91 1.01
CA TYR A 6 -51.40 -37.59 0.88
C TYR A 6 -49.89 -37.66 0.59
N ILE A 7 -49.17 -38.51 1.32
CA ILE A 7 -47.73 -38.71 1.11
C ILE A 7 -47.47 -39.32 -0.27
N ASN A 8 -48.23 -40.34 -0.66
CA ASN A 8 -48.08 -40.99 -1.95
C ASN A 8 -48.29 -40.01 -3.12
N THR A 9 -49.31 -39.15 -3.04
CA THR A 9 -49.55 -38.12 -4.06
C THR A 9 -48.45 -37.06 -4.05
N THR A 10 -48.13 -36.49 -2.89
CA THR A 10 -47.17 -35.37 -2.80
C THR A 10 -45.75 -35.77 -3.23
N VAL A 11 -45.29 -36.95 -2.79
CA VAL A 11 -43.95 -37.45 -3.12
C VAL A 11 -43.92 -38.05 -4.53
N GLY A 12 -45.05 -38.63 -4.99
CA GLY A 12 -45.20 -39.20 -6.33
C GLY A 12 -45.24 -38.16 -7.45
N GLU A 13 -45.81 -36.99 -7.17
CA GLU A 13 -45.95 -35.87 -8.11
C GLU A 13 -44.88 -34.78 -7.91
N SER A 14 -43.89 -35.03 -7.06
CA SER A 14 -42.81 -34.09 -6.81
C SER A 14 -41.93 -33.86 -8.05
N SER A 15 -41.45 -32.63 -8.21
CA SER A 15 -40.42 -32.27 -9.21
C SER A 15 -39.01 -32.74 -8.84
N ILE A 16 -38.82 -33.23 -7.61
CA ILE A 16 -37.57 -33.85 -7.20
C ILE A 16 -37.48 -35.22 -7.86
N HIS A 17 -36.57 -35.36 -8.82
CA HIS A 17 -36.48 -36.50 -9.71
C HIS A 17 -36.42 -37.87 -9.00
N GLY A 18 -35.82 -37.95 -7.80
CA GLY A 18 -35.74 -39.19 -7.03
C GLY A 18 -36.98 -39.53 -6.20
N CYS A 19 -37.81 -38.54 -5.86
CA CYS A 19 -38.94 -38.71 -4.93
C CYS A 19 -40.01 -39.69 -5.43
N PRO A 20 -40.44 -39.67 -6.70
CA PRO A 20 -41.45 -40.61 -7.20
C PRO A 20 -41.07 -42.09 -7.05
N TYR A 21 -39.76 -42.41 -7.07
CA TYR A 21 -39.27 -43.78 -6.93
C TYR A 21 -39.43 -44.34 -5.51
N LEU A 22 -39.58 -43.48 -4.49
CA LEU A 22 -39.80 -43.91 -3.10
C LEU A 22 -41.20 -44.47 -2.88
N VAL A 23 -42.21 -43.90 -3.54
CA VAL A 23 -43.63 -44.25 -3.36
C VAL A 23 -44.15 -45.22 -4.42
N LYS A 24 -43.41 -45.43 -5.52
CA LYS A 24 -43.83 -46.33 -6.59
C LYS A 24 -43.98 -47.78 -6.08
N HIS A 25 -45.18 -48.34 -6.23
CA HIS A 25 -45.52 -49.67 -5.70
C HIS A 25 -44.84 -50.84 -6.43
N ALA A 26 -44.47 -50.64 -7.71
CA ALA A 26 -43.89 -51.68 -8.57
C ALA A 26 -42.37 -51.86 -8.41
N LEU A 27 -41.71 -51.15 -7.49
CA LEU A 27 -40.26 -51.25 -7.28
C LEU A 27 -39.91 -52.12 -6.07
N HIS A 28 -38.79 -52.83 -6.18
CA HIS A 28 -38.24 -53.63 -5.08
C HIS A 28 -37.81 -52.72 -3.92
N TRP A 29 -37.91 -53.22 -2.69
CA TRP A 29 -37.63 -52.41 -1.49
C TRP A 29 -36.17 -51.92 -1.42
N LEU A 30 -35.21 -52.71 -1.92
CA LEU A 30 -33.80 -52.31 -2.03
C LEU A 30 -33.60 -51.11 -2.96
N GLU A 31 -34.33 -51.05 -4.08
CA GLU A 31 -34.25 -49.93 -5.01
C GLU A 31 -34.78 -48.64 -4.36
N LYS A 32 -35.81 -48.75 -3.52
CA LYS A 32 -36.34 -47.61 -2.74
C LYS A 32 -35.30 -47.08 -1.75
N ILE A 33 -34.56 -47.97 -1.08
CA ILE A 33 -33.46 -47.58 -0.19
C ILE A 33 -32.34 -46.89 -0.98
N PHE A 34 -31.96 -47.45 -2.13
CA PHE A 34 -30.98 -46.85 -3.02
C PHE A 34 -31.36 -45.41 -3.40
N TRP A 35 -32.60 -45.20 -3.86
CA TRP A 35 -33.09 -43.86 -4.19
C TRP A 35 -33.12 -42.93 -2.98
N GLY A 36 -33.50 -43.42 -1.80
CA GLY A 36 -33.46 -42.65 -0.56
C GLY A 36 -32.05 -42.16 -0.22
N VAL A 37 -31.05 -43.04 -0.32
CA VAL A 37 -29.64 -42.69 -0.07
C VAL A 37 -29.15 -41.66 -1.09
N ILE A 38 -29.46 -41.84 -2.38
CA ILE A 38 -29.04 -40.93 -3.44
C ILE A 38 -29.65 -39.53 -3.25
N ILE A 39 -30.93 -39.43 -2.86
CA ILE A 39 -31.59 -38.14 -2.61
C ILE A 39 -30.93 -37.42 -1.43
N ILE A 40 -30.66 -38.13 -0.33
CA ILE A 40 -30.00 -37.56 0.85
C ILE A 40 -28.59 -37.09 0.49
N ALA A 41 -27.83 -37.91 -0.24
CA ALA A 41 -26.49 -37.55 -0.70
C ALA A 41 -26.54 -36.31 -1.59
N ALA A 42 -27.44 -36.27 -2.58
CA ALA A 42 -27.59 -35.14 -3.48
C ALA A 42 -27.94 -33.84 -2.73
N ALA A 43 -28.87 -33.90 -1.76
CA ALA A 43 -29.22 -32.75 -0.93
C ALA A 43 -28.03 -32.26 -0.09
N TYR A 44 -27.29 -33.18 0.53
CA TYR A 44 -26.10 -32.86 1.32
C TYR A 44 -25.02 -32.17 0.47
N TRP A 45 -24.69 -32.73 -0.69
CA TRP A 45 -23.70 -32.13 -1.60
C TRP A 45 -24.16 -30.80 -2.16
N SER A 46 -25.44 -30.67 -2.56
CA SER A 46 -25.99 -29.40 -3.04
C SER A 46 -25.88 -28.32 -1.97
N PHE A 47 -26.20 -28.64 -0.70
CA PHE A 47 -26.08 -27.69 0.40
C PHE A 47 -24.63 -27.22 0.59
N ASN A 48 -23.67 -28.14 0.58
CA ASN A 48 -22.25 -27.81 0.72
C ASN A 48 -21.75 -26.92 -0.43
N ILE A 49 -22.14 -27.22 -1.67
CA ILE A 49 -21.79 -26.40 -2.84
C ILE A 49 -22.41 -25.00 -2.68
N CYS A 50 -23.70 -24.89 -2.37
CA CYS A 50 -24.33 -23.60 -2.15
C CYS A 50 -23.65 -22.80 -1.03
N TYR A 51 -23.27 -23.45 0.07
CA TYR A 51 -22.59 -22.82 1.20
C TYR A 51 -21.20 -22.31 0.83
N THR A 52 -20.39 -23.11 0.14
CA THR A 52 -19.03 -22.70 -0.30
C THR A 52 -19.08 -21.56 -1.33
N GLN A 53 -20.05 -21.57 -2.24
CA GLN A 53 -20.24 -20.46 -3.19
C GLN A 53 -20.70 -19.18 -2.46
N TRP A 54 -21.58 -19.31 -1.48
CA TRP A 54 -22.02 -18.20 -0.63
C TRP A 54 -20.85 -17.59 0.16
N GLU A 55 -20.00 -18.43 0.76
CA GLU A 55 -18.81 -18.01 1.47
C GLU A 55 -17.84 -17.27 0.55
N ARG A 56 -17.56 -17.81 -0.64
CA ARG A 56 -16.71 -17.14 -1.64
C ARG A 56 -17.27 -15.78 -2.04
N PHE A 57 -18.58 -15.67 -2.25
CA PHE A 57 -19.25 -14.42 -2.61
C PHE A 57 -19.12 -13.36 -1.50
N ARG A 58 -19.28 -13.77 -0.23
CA ARG A 58 -19.20 -12.86 0.91
C ARG A 58 -17.77 -12.44 1.25
N ASP A 59 -16.85 -13.40 1.27
CA ASP A 59 -15.54 -13.22 1.88
C ASP A 59 -14.46 -12.84 0.84
N ASN A 60 -14.69 -13.12 -0.45
CA ASN A 60 -13.76 -12.77 -1.53
C ASN A 60 -14.49 -12.12 -2.73
N PRO A 61 -15.12 -10.95 -2.54
CA PRO A 61 -15.95 -10.32 -3.57
C PRO A 61 -15.16 -9.77 -4.77
N ILE A 62 -13.83 -9.64 -4.67
CA ILE A 62 -13.00 -9.03 -5.72
C ILE A 62 -11.98 -10.04 -6.24
N ILE A 63 -12.02 -10.27 -7.55
CA ILE A 63 -10.99 -11.00 -8.30
C ILE A 63 -10.06 -9.96 -8.91
N LEU A 64 -8.81 -9.90 -8.43
CA LEU A 64 -7.78 -9.08 -9.07
C LEU A 64 -7.27 -9.81 -10.32
N ALA A 65 -7.73 -9.38 -11.49
CA ALA A 65 -7.12 -9.76 -12.76
C ALA A 65 -6.03 -8.74 -13.11
N THR A 66 -4.81 -9.22 -13.33
CA THR A 66 -3.73 -8.38 -13.85
C THR A 66 -3.50 -8.75 -15.31
N GLU A 67 -3.50 -7.74 -16.17
CA GLU A 67 -3.20 -7.89 -17.58
C GLU A 67 -1.90 -7.14 -17.89
N LEU A 68 -1.01 -7.81 -18.61
CA LEU A 68 0.19 -7.17 -19.15
C LEU A 68 -0.21 -6.45 -20.45
N THR A 69 -0.08 -5.13 -20.47
CA THR A 69 -0.32 -4.35 -21.70
C THR A 69 0.89 -4.42 -22.64
N TRP A 70 1.09 -5.58 -23.27
CA TRP A 70 2.04 -5.73 -24.37
C TRP A 70 1.58 -4.89 -25.56
N GLY A 71 2.41 -3.96 -26.05
CA GLY A 71 2.10 -3.15 -27.24
C GLY A 71 1.65 -1.70 -27.00
N LYS A 72 1.62 -1.23 -25.75
CA LYS A 72 1.57 0.22 -25.51
C LYS A 72 2.95 0.82 -25.83
N LEU A 73 3.00 1.68 -26.84
CA LEU A 73 4.21 2.41 -27.23
C LEU A 73 4.42 3.70 -26.41
N ASN A 74 3.34 4.25 -25.85
CA ASN A 74 3.37 5.50 -25.11
C ASN A 74 3.06 5.25 -23.63
N TYR A 75 4.08 5.39 -22.78
CA TYR A 75 3.94 5.42 -21.34
C TYR A 75 4.20 6.85 -20.84
N PRO A 76 3.43 7.35 -19.86
CA PRO A 76 3.79 8.60 -19.21
C PRO A 76 5.16 8.44 -18.57
N PHE A 77 6.05 9.42 -18.79
CA PHE A 77 7.32 9.47 -18.08
C PHE A 77 7.04 9.59 -16.57
N VAL A 78 7.73 8.79 -15.77
CA VAL A 78 7.56 8.81 -14.32
C VAL A 78 8.22 10.04 -13.72
N GLY A 79 7.60 10.63 -12.71
CA GLY A 79 8.25 11.68 -11.92
C GLY A 79 9.46 11.08 -11.20
N ILE A 80 10.64 11.64 -11.44
CA ILE A 80 11.87 11.29 -10.72
C ILE A 80 12.12 12.38 -9.68
N THR A 81 12.10 12.01 -8.40
CA THR A 81 12.50 12.89 -7.30
C THR A 81 13.86 12.46 -6.79
N LEU A 82 14.86 13.33 -6.91
CA LEU A 82 16.21 13.10 -6.40
C LEU A 82 16.39 13.86 -5.08
N CYS A 83 16.89 13.16 -4.06
CA CYS A 83 17.28 13.78 -2.79
C CYS A 83 18.80 13.70 -2.66
N PHE A 84 19.47 14.83 -2.65
CA PHE A 84 20.91 14.92 -2.43
C PHE A 84 21.18 15.12 -0.95
N ASN A 85 22.05 14.29 -0.36
CA ASN A 85 22.50 14.46 1.03
C ASN A 85 23.70 15.43 1.13
N TYR A 86 23.77 16.39 0.22
CA TYR A 86 24.86 17.34 0.15
C TYR A 86 24.64 18.44 1.19
N THR A 87 25.70 18.76 1.92
CA THR A 87 25.73 19.86 2.88
C THR A 87 26.77 20.86 2.38
N ASP A 88 26.32 22.10 2.12
CA ASP A 88 27.21 23.18 1.73
C ASP A 88 27.84 23.82 2.98
N GLU A 89 29.14 23.63 3.16
CA GLU A 89 29.88 24.16 4.32
C GLU A 89 29.96 25.70 4.30
N GLU A 90 29.97 26.33 3.12
CA GLU A 90 29.97 27.79 3.02
C GLU A 90 28.61 28.36 3.42
N ALA A 91 27.52 27.71 3.01
CA ALA A 91 26.17 28.09 3.42
C ALA A 91 26.00 27.97 4.94
N ILE A 92 26.54 26.92 5.56
CA ILE A 92 26.56 26.78 7.02
C ILE A 92 27.34 27.92 7.67
N ALA A 93 28.54 28.24 7.17
CA ALA A 93 29.36 29.31 7.72
C ALA A 93 28.63 30.67 7.68
N HIS A 94 27.92 30.95 6.59
CA HIS A 94 27.08 32.14 6.45
C HIS A 94 25.95 32.18 7.49
N VAL A 95 25.21 31.08 7.65
CA VAL A 95 24.10 30.98 8.61
C VAL A 95 24.59 31.14 10.06
N ILE A 96 25.75 30.56 10.39
CA ILE A 96 26.34 30.70 11.74
C ILE A 96 26.66 32.17 12.04
N LYS A 97 27.28 32.85 11.08
CA LYS A 97 27.62 34.27 11.20
C LYS A 97 26.37 35.14 11.34
N ASP A 98 25.35 34.90 10.53
CA ASP A 98 24.13 35.73 10.51
C ASP A 98 23.25 35.52 11.75
N THR A 99 23.22 34.29 12.29
CA THR A 99 22.33 33.95 13.43
C THR A 99 22.98 34.21 14.78
N TRP A 100 24.26 33.87 14.96
CA TRP A 100 24.95 33.96 16.26
C TRP A 100 26.13 34.93 16.29
N ALA A 101 26.43 35.64 15.18
CA ALA A 101 27.58 36.54 15.07
C ALA A 101 28.94 35.90 15.40
N VAL A 102 29.05 34.59 15.16
CA VAL A 102 30.27 33.80 15.39
C VAL A 102 31.06 33.66 14.10
N THR A 103 32.37 33.85 14.17
CA THR A 103 33.28 33.69 13.04
C THR A 103 34.18 32.46 13.23
N PRO A 104 34.83 31.94 12.17
CA PRO A 104 35.69 30.75 12.26
C PRO A 104 36.89 30.88 13.21
N GLU A 105 37.26 32.10 13.58
CA GLU A 105 38.31 32.38 14.57
C GLU A 105 37.92 31.90 15.98
N ASP A 106 36.62 31.94 16.32
CA ASP A 106 36.06 31.46 17.58
C ASP A 106 35.81 29.94 17.54
N ARG A 107 36.89 29.17 17.45
CA ARG A 107 36.88 27.72 17.14
C ARG A 107 35.85 26.91 17.93
N ASP A 108 35.79 27.07 19.25
CA ASP A 108 34.93 26.23 20.10
C ASP A 108 33.43 26.51 19.87
N SER A 109 33.08 27.79 19.73
CA SER A 109 31.69 28.21 19.48
C SER A 109 31.27 27.89 18.06
N TYR A 110 32.17 28.12 17.09
CA TYR A 110 31.92 27.80 15.68
C TYR A 110 31.67 26.30 15.48
N GLN A 111 32.54 25.46 16.04
CA GLN A 111 32.41 24.00 15.92
C GLN A 111 31.09 23.50 16.50
N TYR A 112 30.66 24.07 17.63
CA TYR A 112 29.40 23.71 18.27
C TYR A 112 28.19 23.95 17.35
N TYR A 113 28.09 25.15 16.76
CA TYR A 113 26.97 25.48 15.86
C TYR A 113 27.07 24.75 14.52
N PHE A 114 28.28 24.49 14.03
CA PHE A 114 28.51 23.72 12.82
C PHE A 114 27.98 22.28 12.96
N GLU A 115 28.35 21.58 14.03
CA GLU A 115 27.88 20.22 14.30
C GLU A 115 26.36 20.17 14.55
N PHE A 116 25.82 21.19 15.22
CA PHE A 116 24.38 21.32 15.42
C PHE A 116 23.63 21.41 14.08
N LEU A 117 24.03 22.34 13.20
CA LEU A 117 23.38 22.54 11.90
C LEU A 117 23.51 21.31 11.00
N LYS A 118 24.67 20.64 11.03
CA LYS A 118 24.89 19.37 10.32
C LYS A 118 23.98 18.25 10.86
N THR A 119 23.82 18.17 12.17
CA THR A 119 22.95 17.18 12.83
C THR A 119 21.49 17.39 12.44
N ILE A 120 21.01 18.63 12.43
CA ILE A 120 19.63 18.93 12.00
C ILE A 120 19.45 18.68 10.51
N ASN A 121 20.42 19.04 9.66
CA ASN A 121 20.31 18.82 8.21
C ASN A 121 20.18 17.34 7.84
N HIS A 122 20.82 16.45 8.60
CA HIS A 122 20.78 14.99 8.38
C HIS A 122 19.82 14.26 9.32
N LEU A 123 18.94 15.01 10.00
CA LEU A 123 18.05 14.45 11.00
C LEU A 123 16.99 13.56 10.35
N THR A 124 16.81 12.37 10.90
CA THR A 124 15.71 11.48 10.55
C THR A 124 14.98 11.08 11.83
N VAL A 125 13.76 10.56 11.70
CA VAL A 125 12.97 10.07 12.85
C VAL A 125 13.78 9.06 13.69
N ALA A 126 14.61 8.23 13.05
CA ALA A 126 15.46 7.26 13.73
C ALA A 126 16.66 7.87 14.47
N LYS A 127 17.11 9.07 14.07
CA LYS A 127 18.29 9.76 14.64
C LYS A 127 17.90 10.87 15.61
N LEU A 128 16.65 10.96 16.05
CA LEU A 128 16.20 12.07 16.91
C LEU A 128 16.99 12.16 18.23
N SER A 129 17.49 11.04 18.74
CA SER A 129 18.33 11.00 19.94
C SER A 129 19.64 11.79 19.81
N THR A 130 20.12 12.05 18.59
CA THR A 130 21.34 12.87 18.39
C THR A 130 21.12 14.34 18.78
N LEU A 131 19.88 14.78 19.01
CA LEU A 131 19.56 16.11 19.50
C LEU A 131 19.62 16.25 21.02
N GLU A 132 19.77 15.15 21.76
CA GLU A 132 19.81 15.19 23.23
C GLU A 132 20.84 16.19 23.81
N PRO A 133 22.07 16.31 23.28
CA PRO A 133 23.05 17.26 23.79
C PRO A 133 22.60 18.73 23.71
N TYR A 134 21.70 19.06 22.79
CA TYR A 134 21.24 20.43 22.50
C TYR A 134 19.92 20.78 23.19
N ARG A 135 19.26 19.82 23.86
CA ARG A 135 17.88 19.94 24.40
C ARG A 135 17.67 21.15 25.30
N ASN A 136 18.65 21.48 26.14
CA ASN A 136 18.54 22.47 27.21
C ASN A 136 19.34 23.75 26.93
N ASP A 137 19.77 23.99 25.70
CA ASP A 137 20.53 25.18 25.36
C ASP A 137 19.61 26.39 25.15
N ASP A 138 19.74 27.40 26.01
CA ASP A 138 19.01 28.67 25.90
C ASP A 138 19.34 29.44 24.62
N LYS A 139 20.54 29.26 24.05
CA LYS A 139 21.01 29.93 22.82
C LYS A 139 20.34 29.43 21.56
N LEU A 140 19.68 28.27 21.65
CA LEU A 140 18.95 27.64 20.55
C LEU A 140 17.43 27.86 20.66
N LYS A 141 16.96 28.54 21.72
CA LYS A 141 15.53 28.85 21.92
C LYS A 141 15.11 30.01 21.02
N ASN A 142 13.85 29.99 20.58
CA ASN A 142 13.22 31.02 19.75
C ASN A 142 13.84 31.23 18.36
N LEU A 143 14.51 30.20 17.81
CA LEU A 143 14.99 30.21 16.44
C LEU A 143 13.95 29.61 15.49
N ASP A 144 13.85 30.16 14.28
CA ASP A 144 13.08 29.55 13.20
C ASP A 144 13.94 28.47 12.52
N PHE A 145 13.87 27.25 13.04
CA PHE A 145 14.63 26.11 12.51
C PHE A 145 14.28 25.80 11.05
N VAL A 146 13.04 26.07 10.62
CA VAL A 146 12.63 25.81 9.23
C VAL A 146 13.32 26.81 8.30
N GLN A 147 13.32 28.09 8.66
CA GLN A 147 14.01 29.13 7.90
C GLN A 147 15.52 28.88 7.84
N ILE A 148 16.14 28.50 8.96
CA ILE A 148 17.57 28.15 9.04
C ILE A 148 17.88 26.98 8.11
N LEU A 149 17.07 25.92 8.11
CA LEU A 149 17.26 24.77 7.24
C LEU A 149 17.07 25.12 5.76
N LEU A 150 16.14 26.01 5.44
CA LEU A 150 15.96 26.51 4.07
C LEU A 150 17.18 27.32 3.60
N GLN A 151 17.78 28.12 4.48
CA GLN A 151 18.99 28.87 4.15
C GLN A 151 20.20 27.94 3.92
N VAL A 152 20.40 26.96 4.80
CA VAL A 152 21.47 25.93 4.65
C VAL A 152 21.29 25.13 3.35
N ASN A 153 20.05 24.82 2.96
CA ASN A 153 19.76 24.03 1.77
C ASN A 153 19.49 24.87 0.50
N SER A 154 19.59 26.19 0.57
CA SER A 154 19.30 27.09 -0.57
C SER A 154 20.21 26.85 -1.79
N ALA A 155 21.42 26.33 -1.57
CA ALA A 155 22.32 25.89 -2.63
C ALA A 155 21.77 24.71 -3.45
N ILE A 156 20.86 23.90 -2.90
CA ILE A 156 20.21 22.80 -3.62
C ILE A 156 19.21 23.35 -4.64
N GLU A 157 18.52 24.46 -4.34
CA GLU A 157 17.53 25.06 -5.23
C GLU A 157 18.14 25.67 -6.52
N THR A 158 19.37 26.17 -6.43
CA THR A 158 20.11 26.74 -7.58
C THR A 158 20.75 25.65 -8.45
N LEU A 159 21.20 24.55 -7.84
CA LEU A 159 21.69 23.37 -8.56
C LEU A 159 20.56 22.61 -9.26
N ASP A 160 19.38 22.52 -8.64
CA ASP A 160 18.20 21.87 -9.22
C ASP A 160 17.77 22.53 -10.53
N LYS A 161 17.67 23.87 -10.55
CA LYS A 161 17.30 24.64 -11.75
C LYS A 161 18.29 24.50 -12.91
N SER A 162 19.60 24.40 -12.62
CA SER A 162 20.63 24.34 -13.68
C SER A 162 20.87 22.92 -14.22
N ARG A 163 20.76 21.87 -13.39
CA ARG A 163 20.96 20.49 -13.82
C ARG A 163 19.73 19.88 -14.51
N ILE A 164 18.52 20.15 -13.99
CA ILE A 164 17.26 19.69 -14.62
C ILE A 164 17.14 20.21 -16.06
N GLN A 165 17.58 21.44 -16.31
CA GLN A 165 17.47 22.06 -17.63
C GLN A 165 18.43 21.45 -18.67
N ILE A 166 19.57 20.90 -18.23
CA ILE A 166 20.54 20.21 -19.09
C ILE A 166 20.04 18.79 -19.41
N ASP A 167 19.51 18.07 -18.41
CA ASP A 167 19.01 16.70 -18.60
C ASP A 167 17.71 16.63 -19.40
N LEU A 168 16.78 17.59 -19.25
CA LEU A 168 15.54 17.62 -20.05
C LEU A 168 15.79 17.87 -21.54
N LYS A 169 16.77 18.70 -21.90
CA LYS A 169 17.14 18.93 -23.30
C LYS A 169 17.81 17.70 -23.93
N SER A 170 18.69 17.04 -23.17
CA SER A 170 19.32 15.78 -23.57
C SER A 170 18.28 14.68 -23.78
N PHE A 171 17.35 14.54 -22.84
CA PHE A 171 16.29 13.53 -22.89
C PHE A 171 15.26 13.78 -24.01
N ALA A 172 14.82 15.03 -24.22
CA ALA A 172 13.93 15.38 -25.33
C ALA A 172 14.55 15.04 -26.70
N SER A 173 15.88 15.21 -26.86
CA SER A 173 16.58 14.84 -28.10
C SER A 173 16.68 13.34 -28.36
N GLN A 174 16.46 12.49 -27.34
CA GLN A 174 16.44 11.03 -27.47
C GLN A 174 15.03 10.49 -27.75
N VAL A 175 13.98 11.24 -27.37
CA VAL A 175 12.58 10.86 -27.61
C VAL A 175 12.11 11.21 -29.03
N GLU A 176 12.76 12.14 -29.72
CA GLU A 176 12.47 12.50 -31.12
C GLU A 176 13.19 11.61 -32.17
N ARG A 177 13.78 10.47 -31.78
CA ARG A 177 14.43 9.52 -32.70
C ARG A 177 13.73 8.17 -32.79
#